data_AF-A0A1H0PW64-F1
#
_entry.id   AF-A0A1H0PW64-F1
#
_cell.length_a   1.000
_cell.length_b   1.000
_cell.length_c   1.000
_cell.angle_alpha   90.00
_cell.angle_beta   90.00
_cell.angle_gamma   90.00
#
_symmetry.space_group_name_H-M   'P 1'
#
loop_
_entity.id
_entity.type
_entity.pdbx_description
1 polymer ?
#
loop_
_entity_poly.entity_id
_entity_poly.type
_entity_poly.pdbx_seq_one_letter_code
_entity_poly.pdbx_strand_id
1 'polypeptide(L)'
;MTQGWNPIHINKFKEGNVSDFPAGLLSVPTFSERAINVLGDLFAGKVELLPLLTEVANSYYAGNVVNVLDCIDEDHAEVRLFDDGQVMKYTRYAFLEDKIKDEDLFKILVHDSKRILKTKVFVSDRFREAVLEAGLKGFEFIEVWDSTNYEKKISTVHEEKFLQDHSIEWHTFELASELVRKHNKIVLSGEWAIRLGNEQQIQIGHMQEDGTYLWLNPIYYPPVFIEMKWRILE
;
A
#
# COMPACT_ATOMS: atom_id res chain seq x y z
N MET A 1 19.05 -25.86 2.50
CA MET A 1 20.47 -26.20 2.24
C MET A 1 21.04 -25.16 1.29
N THR A 2 22.17 -24.56 1.65
CA THR A 2 22.91 -23.46 0.98
C THR A 2 23.75 -23.94 -0.22
N GLN A 3 23.21 -24.80 -1.09
CA GLN A 3 24.00 -25.28 -2.24
C GLN A 3 24.33 -24.11 -3.18
N GLY A 4 25.63 -23.79 -3.29
CA GLY A 4 26.15 -22.75 -4.17
C GLY A 4 26.41 -21.39 -3.51
N TRP A 5 26.12 -21.21 -2.22
CA TRP A 5 26.47 -19.95 -1.53
C TRP A 5 27.93 -19.95 -1.09
N ASN A 6 28.72 -19.04 -1.66
CA ASN A 6 30.04 -18.69 -1.13
C ASN A 6 29.86 -17.47 -0.20
N PRO A 7 30.14 -17.59 1.11
CA PRO A 7 29.96 -16.49 2.05
C PRO A 7 30.65 -15.21 1.58
N ILE A 8 29.88 -14.13 1.50
CA ILE A 8 30.37 -12.83 1.05
C ILE A 8 30.98 -12.10 2.25
N HIS A 9 32.18 -11.55 2.05
CA HIS A 9 32.80 -10.67 3.03
C HIS A 9 32.16 -9.29 3.00
N ILE A 10 31.64 -8.85 4.14
CA ILE A 10 31.06 -7.53 4.32
C ILE A 10 31.89 -6.73 5.31
N ASN A 11 32.15 -5.47 4.95
CA ASN A 11 32.90 -4.53 5.78
C ASN A 11 31.96 -3.43 6.27
N LYS A 12 32.25 -2.91 7.45
CA LYS A 12 31.55 -1.74 7.99
C LYS A 12 31.89 -0.52 7.13
N PHE A 13 30.87 0.09 6.53
CA PHE A 13 31.05 1.32 5.74
C PHE A 13 31.26 2.57 6.61
N LYS A 14 30.59 2.64 7.76
CA LYS A 14 30.67 3.76 8.71
C LYS A 14 30.57 3.25 10.14
N GLU A 15 31.27 3.90 11.07
CA GLU A 15 31.07 3.68 12.50
C GLU A 15 29.64 4.03 12.93
N GLY A 16 29.16 3.25 13.89
CA GLY A 16 27.78 3.32 14.38
C GLY A 16 27.52 2.22 15.40
N ASN A 17 26.36 2.31 16.03
CA ASN A 17 25.89 1.34 17.01
C ASN A 17 25.67 -0.04 16.36
N VAL A 18 25.80 -1.09 17.17
CA VAL A 18 25.43 -2.45 16.76
C VAL A 18 23.94 -2.48 16.42
N SER A 19 23.60 -3.10 15.29
CA SER A 19 22.24 -3.18 14.77
C SER A 19 21.86 -4.65 14.56
N ASP A 20 20.61 -5.00 14.86
CA ASP A 20 20.04 -6.31 14.56
C ASP A 20 19.52 -6.38 13.11
N PHE A 21 19.30 -5.21 12.51
CA PHE A 21 18.96 -5.01 11.11
C PHE A 21 19.77 -3.86 10.50
N PRO A 22 21.04 -4.06 10.14
CA PRO A 22 21.87 -3.00 9.60
C PRO A 22 21.38 -2.54 8.22
N ALA A 23 21.40 -1.22 7.99
CA ALA A 23 21.15 -0.66 6.68
C ALA A 23 22.23 -1.13 5.69
N GLY A 24 21.81 -1.84 4.65
CA GLY A 24 22.69 -2.36 3.60
C GLY A 24 22.51 -1.62 2.28
N LEU A 25 23.59 -1.52 1.49
CA LEU A 25 23.58 -0.89 0.17
C LEU A 25 22.82 -1.71 -0.89
N LEU A 26 22.62 -3.02 -0.66
CA LEU A 26 22.22 -3.99 -1.68
C LEU A 26 20.75 -4.47 -1.61
N SER A 27 19.85 -3.77 -0.93
CA SER A 27 18.41 -4.11 -0.81
C SER A 27 18.06 -5.46 -0.16
N VAL A 28 19.04 -6.32 0.10
CA VAL A 28 18.82 -7.61 0.78
C VAL A 28 18.76 -7.37 2.28
N PRO A 29 17.64 -7.72 2.95
CA PRO A 29 17.51 -7.71 4.41
C PRO A 29 18.71 -8.41 5.05
N THR A 30 19.39 -7.74 5.97
CA THR A 30 20.52 -8.33 6.71
C THR A 30 20.15 -8.41 8.16
N PHE A 31 20.36 -9.57 8.79
CA PHE A 31 19.93 -9.84 10.15
C PHE A 31 21.12 -10.26 11.01
N SER A 32 21.16 -9.81 12.25
CA SER A 32 22.02 -10.40 13.27
C SER A 32 21.54 -11.81 13.63
N GLU A 33 22.43 -12.64 14.16
CA GLU A 33 22.06 -13.94 14.75
C GLU A 33 20.99 -13.80 15.85
N ARG A 34 21.06 -12.72 16.64
CA ARG A 34 20.05 -12.40 17.65
C ARG A 34 18.67 -12.18 17.03
N ALA A 35 18.58 -11.41 15.94
CA ALA A 35 17.32 -11.20 15.23
C ALA A 35 16.74 -12.51 14.69
N ILE A 36 17.59 -13.37 14.13
CA ILE A 36 17.17 -14.69 13.63
C ILE A 36 16.62 -15.56 14.76
N ASN A 37 17.27 -15.58 15.91
CA ASN A 37 16.81 -16.39 17.04
C ASN A 37 15.45 -15.91 17.58
N VAL A 38 15.18 -14.61 17.53
CA VAL A 38 13.88 -14.03 17.94
C VAL A 38 12.80 -14.26 16.88
N LEU A 39 13.14 -14.11 15.60
CA LEU A 39 12.18 -14.10 14.49
C LEU A 39 12.09 -15.45 13.76
N GLY A 40 12.78 -16.48 14.25
CA GLY A 40 12.97 -17.75 13.55
C GLY A 40 11.68 -18.42 13.10
N ASP A 41 10.66 -18.43 13.95
CA ASP A 41 9.34 -18.98 13.63
C ASP A 41 8.65 -18.21 12.50
N LEU A 42 8.86 -16.89 12.41
CA LEU A 42 8.29 -16.04 11.37
C LEU A 42 9.05 -16.17 10.04
N PHE A 43 10.31 -16.62 10.10
CA PHE A 43 11.14 -16.89 8.92
C PHE A 43 10.94 -18.29 8.34
N ALA A 44 10.41 -19.23 9.13
CA ALA A 44 10.30 -20.64 8.77
C ALA A 44 9.59 -20.84 7.42
N GLY A 45 10.31 -21.40 6.44
CA GLY A 45 9.81 -21.63 5.08
C GLY A 45 9.65 -20.39 4.20
N LYS A 46 9.86 -19.17 4.75
CA LYS A 46 9.63 -17.89 4.07
C LYS A 46 10.93 -17.15 3.74
N VAL A 47 12.01 -17.46 4.46
CA VAL A 47 13.32 -16.81 4.30
C VAL A 47 14.43 -17.84 4.22
N GLU A 48 15.30 -17.67 3.22
CA GLU A 48 16.59 -18.34 3.18
C GLU A 48 17.64 -17.45 3.84
N LEU A 49 18.27 -17.96 4.90
CA LEU A 49 19.33 -17.27 5.62
C LEU A 49 20.69 -17.68 5.08
N LEU A 50 21.43 -16.71 4.56
CA LEU A 50 22.72 -16.90 3.91
C LEU A 50 23.82 -16.25 4.78
N PRO A 51 24.79 -17.03 5.31
CA PRO A 51 25.79 -16.50 6.22
C PRO A 51 26.71 -15.49 5.53
N LEU A 52 27.05 -14.43 6.25
CA LEU A 52 27.98 -13.39 5.80
C LEU A 52 29.27 -13.47 6.63
N LEU A 53 30.41 -13.22 5.99
CA LEU A 53 31.68 -13.08 6.69
C LEU A 53 31.83 -11.63 7.11
N THR A 54 32.04 -11.39 8.40
CA THR A 54 32.21 -10.04 8.94
C THR A 54 33.42 -10.00 9.86
N GLU A 55 34.13 -8.88 9.87
CA GLU A 55 35.24 -8.64 10.81
C GLU A 55 34.74 -8.34 12.24
N VAL A 56 33.43 -8.15 12.41
CA VAL A 56 32.79 -7.87 13.70
C VAL A 56 32.53 -9.20 14.40
N ALA A 57 32.68 -9.24 15.72
CA ALA A 57 32.48 -10.44 16.55
C ALA A 57 31.07 -11.07 16.46
N ASN A 58 30.10 -10.40 15.82
CA ASN A 58 28.72 -10.86 15.71
C ASN A 58 28.47 -11.48 14.32
N SER A 59 27.81 -12.64 14.30
CA SER A 59 27.39 -13.30 13.07
C SER A 59 26.22 -12.55 12.42
N TYR A 60 26.32 -12.29 11.11
CA TYR A 60 25.25 -11.70 10.30
C TYR A 60 24.90 -12.60 9.12
N TYR A 61 23.66 -12.45 8.66
CA TYR A 61 23.09 -13.25 7.59
C TYR A 61 22.31 -12.36 6.64
N ALA A 62 22.45 -12.60 5.34
CA ALA A 62 21.55 -12.06 4.34
C ALA A 62 20.27 -12.92 4.31
N GLY A 63 19.12 -12.29 4.51
CA GLY A 63 17.81 -12.93 4.41
C GLY A 63 17.23 -12.75 3.02
N ASN A 64 17.23 -13.83 2.23
CA ASN A 64 16.48 -13.87 0.98
C ASN A 64 15.03 -14.28 1.26
N VAL A 65 14.12 -13.31 1.26
CA VAL A 65 12.68 -13.59 1.35
C VAL A 65 12.22 -14.27 0.07
N VAL A 66 11.87 -15.55 0.18
CA VAL A 66 11.38 -16.41 -0.92
C VAL A 66 9.86 -16.50 -0.97
N ASN A 67 9.19 -16.08 0.10
CA ASN A 67 7.74 -15.95 0.12
C ASN A 67 7.31 -14.77 -0.77
N VAL A 68 6.63 -15.06 -1.88
CA VAL A 68 6.20 -14.08 -2.87
C VAL A 68 4.71 -14.28 -3.16
N LEU A 69 3.91 -13.24 -2.95
CA LEU A 69 2.46 -13.32 -3.03
C LEU A 69 1.91 -12.47 -4.18
N ASP A 70 0.88 -12.97 -4.86
CA ASP A 70 0.06 -12.20 -5.79
C ASP A 70 -1.17 -11.65 -5.03
N CYS A 71 -0.95 -10.63 -4.21
CA CYS A 71 -1.90 -10.19 -3.19
C CYS A 71 -2.32 -8.73 -3.29
N ILE A 72 -2.00 -8.05 -4.39
CA ILE A 72 -2.46 -6.67 -4.60
C ILE A 72 -3.93 -6.68 -4.99
N ASP A 73 -4.70 -5.82 -4.33
CA ASP A 73 -6.04 -5.46 -4.72
C ASP A 73 -5.97 -4.28 -5.71
N GLU A 74 -6.04 -4.58 -7.00
CA GLU A 74 -5.86 -3.60 -8.08
C GLU A 74 -6.94 -2.53 -8.07
N ASP A 75 -8.17 -2.87 -7.66
CA ASP A 75 -9.31 -1.95 -7.67
C ASP A 75 -9.15 -0.84 -6.61
N HIS A 76 -8.35 -1.10 -5.58
CA HIS A 76 -8.23 -0.23 -4.41
C HIS A 76 -6.82 0.31 -4.17
N ALA A 77 -5.81 -0.27 -4.84
CA ALA A 77 -4.44 0.24 -4.82
C ALA A 77 -4.30 1.47 -5.72
N GLU A 78 -3.43 2.40 -5.32
CA GLU A 78 -3.09 3.56 -6.15
C GLU A 78 -1.68 3.42 -6.68
N VAL A 79 -1.54 3.66 -7.99
CA VAL A 79 -0.27 3.54 -8.69
C VAL A 79 0.02 4.78 -9.53
N ARG A 80 1.31 5.10 -9.62
CA ARG A 80 1.81 5.88 -10.75
C ARG A 80 2.28 4.93 -11.84
N LEU A 81 1.91 5.23 -13.06
CA LEU A 81 2.26 4.47 -14.24
C LEU A 81 3.38 5.16 -15.02
N PHE A 82 4.13 4.40 -15.80
CA PHE A 82 4.93 4.90 -16.91
C PHE A 82 4.03 5.20 -18.11
N ASP A 83 4.57 5.89 -19.12
CA ASP A 83 3.86 6.21 -20.37
C ASP A 83 3.40 4.96 -21.13
N ASP A 84 4.03 3.81 -20.89
CA ASP A 84 3.67 2.51 -21.47
C ASP A 84 2.61 1.74 -20.66
N GLY A 85 2.07 2.36 -19.61
CA GLY A 85 1.06 1.77 -18.74
C GLY A 85 1.60 0.84 -17.64
N GLN A 86 2.90 0.58 -17.59
CA GLN A 86 3.48 -0.25 -16.53
C GLN A 86 3.48 0.48 -15.19
N VAL A 87 3.25 -0.26 -14.11
CA VAL A 87 3.35 0.28 -12.75
C VAL A 87 4.77 0.74 -12.45
N MET A 88 4.94 2.06 -12.30
CA MET A 88 6.19 2.67 -11.85
C MET A 88 6.34 2.53 -10.33
N LYS A 89 5.27 2.84 -9.58
CA LYS A 89 5.25 2.68 -8.11
C LYS A 89 3.83 2.67 -7.57
N TYR A 90 3.64 2.00 -6.44
CA TYR A 90 2.45 2.16 -5.60
C TYR A 90 2.59 3.43 -4.76
N THR A 91 1.60 4.32 -4.84
CA THR A 91 1.44 5.46 -3.94
C THR A 91 0.62 5.11 -2.72
N ARG A 92 -0.33 4.18 -2.86
CA ARG A 92 -1.07 3.55 -1.75
C ARG A 92 -1.21 2.06 -2.04
N TYR A 93 -0.89 1.22 -1.06
CA TYR A 93 -1.09 -0.22 -1.18
C TYR A 93 -2.51 -0.58 -0.74
N ALA A 94 -3.10 -1.52 -1.45
CA ALA A 94 -4.26 -2.28 -1.00
C ALA A 94 -3.95 -3.76 -1.21
N PHE A 95 -4.29 -4.58 -0.23
CA PHE A 95 -4.03 -6.01 -0.25
C PHE A 95 -5.31 -6.81 -0.16
N LEU A 96 -5.34 -7.95 -0.86
CA LEU A 96 -6.34 -8.98 -0.70
C LEU A 96 -6.11 -9.68 0.65
N GLU A 97 -6.95 -9.38 1.64
CA GLU A 97 -6.78 -9.80 3.04
C GLU A 97 -6.66 -11.33 3.19
N ASP A 98 -7.47 -12.07 2.44
CA ASP A 98 -7.49 -13.53 2.43
C ASP A 98 -6.13 -14.14 2.04
N LYS A 99 -5.33 -13.41 1.25
CA LYS A 99 -4.01 -13.83 0.79
C LYS A 99 -2.88 -13.48 1.74
N ILE A 100 -3.09 -12.57 2.69
CA ILE A 100 -2.02 -12.08 3.58
C ILE A 100 -2.28 -12.31 5.07
N LYS A 101 -3.50 -12.68 5.48
CA LYS A 101 -3.89 -12.83 6.89
C LYS A 101 -3.01 -13.77 7.72
N ASP A 102 -2.41 -14.78 7.10
CA ASP A 102 -1.54 -15.77 7.75
C ASP A 102 -0.04 -15.56 7.40
N GLU A 103 0.29 -14.38 6.86
CA GLU A 103 1.60 -14.07 6.29
C GLU A 103 2.32 -12.95 7.04
N ASP A 104 3.33 -13.34 7.82
CA ASP A 104 4.11 -12.39 8.65
C ASP A 104 5.25 -11.69 7.90
N LEU A 105 5.69 -12.22 6.75
CA LEU A 105 6.80 -11.70 5.99
C LEU A 105 6.74 -12.18 4.53
N PHE A 106 6.68 -11.24 3.59
CA PHE A 106 6.56 -11.55 2.16
C PHE A 106 7.08 -10.43 1.24
N LYS A 107 7.30 -10.79 -0.02
CA LYS A 107 7.38 -9.88 -1.17
C LYS A 107 6.10 -9.99 -2.00
N ILE A 108 5.86 -9.02 -2.86
CA ILE A 108 4.68 -9.03 -3.74
C ILE A 108 5.05 -9.18 -5.21
N LEU A 109 4.11 -9.71 -5.98
CA LEU A 109 4.06 -9.50 -7.41
C LEU A 109 3.38 -8.16 -7.70
N VAL A 110 3.93 -7.42 -8.66
CA VAL A 110 3.27 -6.25 -9.22
C VAL A 110 2.07 -6.74 -10.04
N HIS A 111 0.88 -6.16 -9.84
CA HIS A 111 -0.37 -6.72 -10.37
C HIS A 111 -0.40 -6.83 -11.91
N ASP A 112 0.16 -5.85 -12.61
CA ASP A 112 0.15 -5.78 -14.08
C ASP A 112 1.15 -6.73 -14.74
N SER A 113 2.42 -6.64 -14.34
CA SER A 113 3.56 -7.28 -14.98
C SER A 113 3.88 -8.64 -14.37
N LYS A 114 3.27 -8.95 -13.21
CA LYS A 114 3.54 -10.15 -12.41
C LYS A 114 5.02 -10.33 -12.07
N ARG A 115 5.79 -9.24 -12.07
CA ARG A 115 7.19 -9.21 -11.65
C ARG A 115 7.28 -9.06 -10.14
N ILE A 116 8.29 -9.66 -9.54
CA ILE A 116 8.56 -9.50 -8.10
C ILE A 116 8.99 -8.06 -7.83
N LEU A 117 8.33 -7.39 -6.88
CA LEU A 117 8.78 -6.11 -6.35
C LEU A 117 9.97 -6.34 -5.42
N LYS A 118 11.19 -6.24 -5.96
CA LYS A 118 12.43 -6.61 -5.24
C LYS A 118 12.87 -5.62 -4.16
N THR A 119 12.37 -4.39 -4.21
CA THR A 119 12.88 -3.28 -3.39
C THR A 119 12.24 -3.19 -2.01
N LYS A 120 11.15 -3.94 -1.75
CA LYS A 120 10.37 -3.88 -0.51
C LYS A 120 10.08 -5.27 0.00
N VAL A 121 10.04 -5.38 1.32
CA VAL A 121 9.55 -6.53 2.07
C VAL A 121 8.43 -6.02 2.96
N PHE A 122 7.34 -6.78 3.01
CA PHE A 122 6.15 -6.49 3.79
C PHE A 122 6.11 -7.43 4.99
N VAL A 123 5.60 -6.94 6.11
CA VAL A 123 5.52 -7.68 7.35
C VAL A 123 4.18 -7.41 8.03
N SER A 124 3.73 -8.36 8.85
CA SER A 124 2.54 -8.21 9.68
C SER A 124 2.82 -7.39 10.95
N ASP A 125 1.75 -7.00 11.65
CA ASP A 125 1.87 -6.43 12.99
C ASP A 125 2.51 -7.39 13.98
N ARG A 126 2.20 -8.69 13.90
CA ARG A 126 2.83 -9.73 14.73
C ARG A 126 4.34 -9.74 14.58
N PHE A 127 4.86 -9.58 13.36
CA PHE A 127 6.30 -9.46 13.12
C PHE A 127 6.87 -8.21 13.77
N ARG A 128 6.22 -7.06 13.55
CA ARG A 128 6.64 -5.78 14.14
C ARG A 128 6.66 -5.84 15.66
N GLU A 129 5.65 -6.43 16.29
CA GLU A 129 5.54 -6.60 17.74
C GLU A 129 6.68 -7.46 18.28
N ALA A 130 6.98 -8.60 17.65
CA ALA A 130 8.10 -9.45 18.05
C ALA A 130 9.45 -8.70 18.03
N VAL A 131 9.66 -7.84 17.04
CA VAL A 131 10.85 -6.98 16.96
C VAL A 131 10.91 -5.97 18.11
N LEU A 132 9.79 -5.30 18.40
CA LEU A 132 9.69 -4.25 19.41
C LEU A 132 9.82 -4.82 20.83
N GLU A 133 9.12 -5.90 21.15
CA GLU A 133 9.14 -6.56 22.46
C GLU A 133 10.51 -7.12 22.79
N ALA A 134 11.20 -7.71 21.80
CA ALA A 134 12.57 -8.17 21.97
C ALA A 134 13.60 -7.03 21.99
N GLY A 135 13.20 -5.78 21.73
CA GLY A 135 14.09 -4.63 21.71
C GLY A 135 15.19 -4.74 20.65
N LEU A 136 14.90 -5.38 19.51
CA LEU A 136 15.84 -5.46 18.39
C LEU A 136 16.08 -4.06 17.80
N LYS A 137 17.30 -3.80 17.32
CA LYS A 137 17.73 -2.47 16.83
C LYS A 137 17.88 -2.42 15.31
N GLY A 138 17.64 -1.25 14.73
CA GLY A 138 17.85 -0.97 13.29
C GLY A 138 16.65 -1.19 12.39
N PHE A 139 15.52 -1.62 12.93
CA PHE A 139 14.28 -1.75 12.18
C PHE A 139 13.56 -0.41 12.09
N GLU A 140 13.07 -0.10 10.90
CA GLU A 140 12.16 1.01 10.64
C GLU A 140 10.92 0.43 9.95
N PHE A 141 9.74 0.70 10.51
CA PHE A 141 8.47 0.23 9.98
C PHE A 141 7.67 1.40 9.44
N ILE A 142 7.15 1.23 8.23
CA ILE A 142 6.24 2.17 7.59
C ILE A 142 4.92 1.42 7.43
N GLU A 143 3.87 1.94 8.05
CA GLU A 143 2.52 1.43 7.82
C GLU A 143 2.11 1.72 6.36
N VAL A 144 1.68 0.69 5.65
CA VAL A 144 1.33 0.78 4.22
C VAL A 144 -0.10 0.38 3.93
N TRP A 145 -0.76 -0.32 4.86
CA TRP A 145 -2.13 -0.81 4.73
C TRP A 145 -2.67 -1.24 6.10
N ASP A 146 -3.97 -1.04 6.31
CA ASP A 146 -4.71 -1.43 7.52
C ASP A 146 -6.11 -1.88 7.08
N SER A 147 -6.44 -3.15 7.34
CA SER A 147 -7.74 -3.73 6.99
C SER A 147 -8.90 -3.05 7.71
N THR A 148 -8.66 -2.53 8.91
CA THR A 148 -9.69 -1.88 9.74
C THR A 148 -10.00 -0.45 9.28
N ASN A 149 -9.04 0.22 8.65
CA ASN A 149 -9.21 1.56 8.10
C ASN A 149 -9.84 1.57 6.71
N TYR A 150 -9.92 0.43 6.02
CA TYR A 150 -10.53 0.36 4.70
C TYR A 150 -12.05 0.64 4.78
N GLU A 151 -12.74 0.03 5.74
CA GLU A 151 -14.16 0.31 6.01
C GLU A 151 -14.35 1.59 6.84
N LYS A 152 -13.44 1.89 7.79
CA LYS A 152 -13.55 3.11 8.63
C LYS A 152 -13.23 4.43 7.90
N LYS A 153 -12.37 4.48 6.88
CA LYS A 153 -12.25 5.70 6.08
C LYS A 153 -13.49 5.93 5.21
N ILE A 154 -14.17 4.87 4.80
CA ILE A 154 -15.44 4.95 4.08
C ILE A 154 -16.57 5.37 5.04
N SER A 155 -16.63 4.88 6.27
CA SER A 155 -17.70 5.23 7.23
C SER A 155 -17.43 6.49 8.06
N THR A 156 -16.22 6.66 8.60
CA THR A 156 -15.90 7.72 9.59
C THR A 156 -15.54 9.06 8.94
N VAL A 157 -15.00 9.10 7.71
CA VAL A 157 -14.81 10.36 6.98
C VAL A 157 -16.11 10.85 6.34
N HIS A 158 -17.00 9.93 5.93
CA HIS A 158 -18.26 10.29 5.25
C HIS A 158 -19.38 10.73 6.20
N GLU A 159 -19.48 10.19 7.42
CA GLU A 159 -20.61 10.53 8.30
C GLU A 159 -20.37 11.78 9.17
N GLU A 160 -19.17 11.98 9.73
CA GLU A 160 -19.02 12.99 10.78
C GLU A 160 -18.71 14.42 10.28
N LYS A 161 -18.22 14.59 9.04
CA LYS A 161 -17.86 15.93 8.51
C LYS A 161 -18.92 16.60 7.64
N PHE A 162 -19.91 15.88 7.11
CA PHE A 162 -20.86 16.41 6.12
C PHE A 162 -22.34 16.46 6.56
N LEU A 163 -22.69 15.87 7.71
CA LEU A 163 -24.09 15.79 8.17
C LEU A 163 -24.54 16.87 9.17
N GLN A 164 -23.77 17.95 9.36
CA GLN A 164 -24.18 19.02 10.30
C GLN A 164 -24.86 20.23 9.64
N ASP A 165 -24.95 20.29 8.30
CA ASP A 165 -25.67 21.35 7.61
C ASP A 165 -27.01 20.83 7.07
N HIS A 166 -28.09 21.12 7.79
CA HIS A 166 -29.46 20.74 7.41
C HIS A 166 -30.00 21.56 6.21
N SER A 167 -29.22 22.49 5.66
CA SER A 167 -29.59 23.29 4.49
C SER A 167 -29.22 22.63 3.16
N ILE A 168 -28.38 21.59 3.17
CA ILE A 168 -27.91 20.92 1.93
C ILE A 168 -28.84 19.75 1.61
N GLU A 169 -29.47 19.81 0.44
CA GLU A 169 -30.24 18.69 -0.10
C GLU A 169 -29.29 17.64 -0.70
N TRP A 170 -29.40 16.42 -0.20
CA TRP A 170 -28.60 15.28 -0.63
C TRP A 170 -29.45 14.30 -1.43
N HIS A 171 -28.91 13.84 -2.56
CA HIS A 171 -29.57 12.95 -3.50
C HIS A 171 -28.83 11.62 -3.63
N THR A 172 -29.55 10.59 -4.07
CA THR A 172 -28.95 9.32 -4.50
C THR A 172 -28.18 9.51 -5.80
N PHE A 173 -27.26 8.60 -6.10
CA PHE A 173 -26.51 8.63 -7.35
C PHE A 173 -27.38 8.60 -8.61
N GLU A 174 -28.49 7.85 -8.57
CA GLU A 174 -29.45 7.79 -9.68
C GLU A 174 -30.05 9.16 -9.99
N LEU A 175 -30.55 9.86 -8.96
CA LEU A 175 -31.13 11.18 -9.11
C LEU A 175 -30.08 12.24 -9.46
N ALA A 176 -28.90 12.17 -8.86
CA ALA A 176 -27.78 13.07 -9.16
C ALA A 176 -27.31 12.90 -10.62
N SER A 177 -27.20 11.67 -11.10
CA SER A 177 -26.88 11.37 -12.49
C SER A 177 -27.95 11.88 -13.46
N GLU A 178 -29.22 11.79 -13.08
CA GLU A 178 -30.33 12.36 -13.86
C GLU A 178 -30.22 13.89 -13.94
N LEU A 179 -29.95 14.56 -12.81
CA LEU A 179 -29.77 16.01 -12.75
C LEU A 179 -28.60 16.50 -13.60
N VAL A 180 -27.49 15.77 -13.61
CA VAL A 180 -26.36 16.04 -14.51
C VAL A 180 -26.81 15.93 -15.97
N ARG A 181 -27.42 14.80 -16.35
CA ARG A 181 -27.78 14.51 -17.76
C ARG A 181 -28.87 15.41 -18.32
N LYS A 182 -29.94 15.65 -17.54
CA LYS A 182 -31.15 16.33 -18.02
C LYS A 182 -31.14 17.83 -17.71
N HIS A 183 -30.46 18.24 -16.64
CA HIS A 183 -30.51 19.61 -16.14
C HIS A 183 -29.14 20.30 -16.13
N ASN A 184 -28.11 19.66 -16.68
CA ASN A 184 -26.74 20.17 -16.80
C ASN A 184 -26.19 20.69 -15.46
N LYS A 185 -26.54 20.02 -14.36
CA LYS A 185 -26.05 20.34 -13.02
C LYS A 185 -24.67 19.73 -12.80
N ILE A 186 -23.92 20.33 -11.89
CA ILE A 186 -22.71 19.74 -11.33
C ILE A 186 -23.09 19.16 -9.98
N VAL A 187 -22.72 17.91 -9.73
CA VAL A 187 -22.97 17.25 -8.45
C VAL A 187 -21.66 16.85 -7.80
N LEU A 188 -21.61 16.92 -6.47
CA LEU A 188 -20.41 16.69 -5.68
C LEU A 188 -20.69 15.65 -4.60
N SER A 189 -19.70 14.80 -4.32
CA SER A 189 -19.69 13.89 -3.18
C SER A 189 -18.26 13.62 -2.72
N GLY A 190 -17.89 14.14 -1.54
CA GLY A 190 -16.50 14.07 -1.06
C GLY A 190 -15.53 14.73 -2.03
N GLU A 191 -14.57 13.94 -2.53
CA GLU A 191 -13.57 14.35 -3.53
C GLU A 191 -14.07 14.19 -4.97
N TRP A 192 -15.26 13.64 -5.15
CA TRP A 192 -15.82 13.37 -6.47
C TRP A 192 -16.73 14.49 -6.94
N ALA A 193 -16.65 14.78 -8.24
CA ALA A 193 -17.58 15.64 -8.94
C ALA A 193 -18.08 14.97 -10.21
N ILE A 194 -19.31 15.24 -10.62
CA ILE A 194 -19.85 14.79 -11.90
C ILE A 194 -20.49 15.97 -12.61
N ARG A 195 -20.20 16.10 -13.90
CA ARG A 195 -20.79 17.13 -14.78
C ARG A 195 -20.96 16.63 -16.21
N LEU A 196 -21.60 17.43 -17.05
CA LEU A 196 -21.49 17.28 -18.50
C LEU A 196 -20.29 18.09 -19.02
N GLY A 197 -19.51 17.47 -19.90
CA GLY A 197 -18.46 18.11 -20.68
C GLY A 197 -19.02 18.86 -21.90
N ASN A 198 -18.12 19.46 -22.67
CA ASN A 198 -18.48 20.32 -23.80
C ASN A 198 -19.28 19.63 -24.91
N GLU A 199 -19.22 18.31 -25.03
CA GLU A 199 -19.95 17.51 -26.02
C GLU A 199 -21.11 16.72 -25.38
N GLN A 200 -21.60 17.16 -24.21
CA GLN A 200 -22.64 16.46 -23.43
C GLN A 200 -22.27 15.03 -22.99
N GLN A 201 -20.97 14.68 -23.02
CA GLN A 201 -20.49 13.47 -22.36
C GLN A 201 -20.41 13.71 -20.85
N ILE A 202 -20.64 12.68 -20.05
CA ILE A 202 -20.40 12.78 -18.62
C ILE A 202 -18.91 12.81 -18.34
N GLN A 203 -18.51 13.64 -17.38
CA GLN A 203 -17.16 13.66 -16.85
C GLN A 203 -17.21 13.42 -15.35
N ILE A 204 -16.27 12.61 -14.87
CA ILE A 204 -16.03 12.40 -13.45
C ILE A 204 -14.76 13.19 -13.08
N GLY A 205 -14.90 14.07 -12.10
CA GLY A 205 -13.83 14.85 -11.52
C GLY A 205 -13.35 14.21 -10.24
N HIS A 206 -12.03 14.08 -10.07
CA HIS A 206 -11.41 13.78 -8.78
C HIS A 206 -10.68 15.02 -8.27
N MET A 207 -11.02 15.47 -7.06
CA MET A 207 -10.41 16.62 -6.41
C MET A 207 -8.92 16.34 -6.15
N GLN A 208 -8.08 17.33 -6.43
CA GLN A 208 -6.64 17.31 -6.21
C GLN A 208 -6.31 18.09 -4.93
N GLU A 209 -5.08 17.96 -4.42
CA GLU A 209 -4.63 18.66 -3.20
C GLU A 209 -4.71 20.20 -3.30
N ASP A 210 -4.65 20.74 -4.51
CA ASP A 210 -4.77 22.19 -4.79
C ASP A 210 -6.23 22.69 -4.90
N GLY A 211 -7.21 21.80 -4.69
CA GLY A 211 -8.64 22.09 -4.80
C GLY A 211 -9.19 22.10 -6.22
N THR A 212 -8.36 21.80 -7.24
CA THR A 212 -8.82 21.62 -8.62
C THR A 212 -9.37 20.21 -8.85
N TYR A 213 -10.06 20.00 -9.97
CA TYR A 213 -10.58 18.69 -10.36
C TYR A 213 -9.87 18.19 -11.61
N LEU A 214 -9.38 16.95 -11.56
CA LEU A 214 -8.98 16.21 -12.74
C LEU A 214 -10.22 15.54 -13.36
N TRP A 215 -10.64 16.02 -14.53
CA TRP A 215 -11.84 15.54 -15.22
C TRP A 215 -11.51 14.44 -16.23
N LEU A 216 -12.20 13.31 -16.09
CA LEU A 216 -12.04 12.12 -16.94
C LEU A 216 -13.38 11.76 -17.59
N ASN A 217 -13.33 11.24 -18.82
CA ASN A 217 -14.50 10.67 -19.49
C ASN A 217 -14.62 9.20 -19.07
N PRO A 218 -15.64 8.80 -18.29
CA PRO A 218 -15.74 7.45 -17.76
C PRO A 218 -16.23 6.46 -18.81
N ILE A 219 -15.67 5.25 -18.77
CA ILE A 219 -16.20 4.08 -19.50
C ILE A 219 -17.18 3.29 -18.60
N TYR A 220 -17.08 3.45 -17.27
CA TYR A 220 -18.00 2.92 -16.28
C TYR A 220 -18.07 3.86 -15.06
N TYR A 221 -19.12 3.73 -14.23
CA TYR A 221 -19.18 4.41 -12.93
C TYR A 221 -18.62 3.52 -11.82
N PRO A 222 -17.73 4.03 -10.96
CA PRO A 222 -17.31 3.31 -9.77
C PRO A 222 -18.52 2.83 -8.95
N PRO A 223 -18.64 1.53 -8.61
CA PRO A 223 -19.80 1.01 -7.87
C PRO A 223 -20.07 1.74 -6.55
N VAL A 224 -19.01 2.24 -5.89
CA VAL A 224 -19.11 3.04 -4.66
C VAL A 224 -20.01 4.27 -4.82
N PHE A 225 -20.16 4.83 -6.03
CA PHE A 225 -21.00 6.00 -6.26
C PHE A 225 -22.46 5.75 -5.88
N ILE A 226 -22.96 4.52 -6.03
CA ILE A 226 -24.34 4.13 -5.71
C ILE A 226 -24.65 4.35 -4.22
N GLU A 227 -23.66 4.13 -3.36
CA GLU A 227 -23.78 4.24 -1.91
C GLU A 227 -23.51 5.66 -1.41
N MET A 228 -22.90 6.50 -2.25
CA MET A 228 -22.60 7.89 -1.94
C MET A 228 -23.84 8.79 -2.02
N LYS A 229 -23.83 9.83 -1.18
CA LYS A 229 -24.80 10.93 -1.25
C LYS A 229 -24.22 12.10 -2.02
N TRP A 230 -25.01 12.65 -2.92
CA TRP A 230 -24.57 13.68 -3.87
C TRP A 230 -25.34 14.98 -3.62
N ARG A 231 -24.64 16.10 -3.55
CA ARG A 231 -25.26 17.43 -3.50
C ARG A 231 -25.08 18.14 -4.82
N ILE A 232 -26.02 19.03 -5.14
CA ILE A 232 -25.89 19.92 -6.29
C ILE A 232 -24.94 21.07 -5.92
N LEU A 233 -24.01 21.39 -6.81
CA LEU A 233 -23.26 22.64 -6.75
C LEU A 233 -24.13 23.74 -7.39
N GLU A 234 -24.56 24.71 -6.57
CA GLU A 234 -25.35 25.87 -7.02
C GLU A 234 -24.57 26.81 -7.95
#